data_AF-A0A2E5I4K9-F1
#
_entry.id   AF-A0A2E5I4K9-F1
#
_cell.length_a   1.000
_cell.length_b   1.000
_cell.length_c   1.000
_cell.angle_alpha   90.00
_cell.angle_beta   90.00
_cell.angle_gamma   90.00
#
_symmetry.space_group_name_H-M   'P 1'
#
loop_
_entity.id
_entity.type
_entity.pdbx_description
1 polymer ?
#
loop_
_entity_poly.entity_id
_entity_poly.type
_entity_poly.pdbx_seq_one_letter_code
_entity_poly.pdbx_strand_id
1 'polypeptide(L)'
;MASTLFPSGGYDHGTATGKGQFEIDLTWNPFDYFDQGQSYLVFGYGLTERFDLHGYYSIHTERFHTYYAGLFYQFLESNRLDLATAIGLRRNRTTKASDIFFPQLLYTFKLNNGFSIGGSFVNISSDQESKNKGIPVALDIFLHIPLKNFMSLPDNISDIKLALGLFNPVTNSSIDKGQFIPTYSLDFKF
;
A
#
# COMPACT_ATOMS: atom_id res chain seq x y z
N MET A 1 0.35 -6.70 -27.89
CA MET A 1 0.37 -7.18 -26.49
C MET A 1 0.62 -5.96 -25.61
N ALA A 2 -0.43 -5.37 -25.04
CA ALA A 2 -0.27 -4.27 -24.11
C ALA A 2 0.08 -4.85 -22.74
N SER A 3 1.20 -4.42 -22.16
CA SER A 3 1.56 -4.74 -20.78
C SER A 3 0.53 -4.10 -19.85
N THR A 4 -0.25 -4.92 -19.16
CA THR A 4 -1.32 -4.50 -18.26
C THR A 4 -0.73 -4.03 -16.93
N LEU A 5 -0.44 -2.73 -16.78
CA LEU A 5 0.04 -2.16 -15.53
C LEU A 5 -1.18 -1.76 -14.68
N PHE A 6 -1.48 -2.39 -13.55
CA PHE A 6 -2.64 -1.99 -12.75
C PHE A 6 -2.23 -0.92 -11.73
N PRO A 7 -3.00 0.15 -11.54
CA PRO A 7 -2.72 1.11 -10.48
C PRO A 7 -3.26 0.55 -9.16
N SER A 8 -2.34 0.09 -8.31
CA SER A 8 -2.53 -0.18 -6.89
C SER A 8 -1.36 0.38 -6.06
N GLY A 9 -1.60 0.83 -4.83
CA GLY A 9 -0.56 1.49 -4.03
C GLY A 9 0.61 0.56 -3.68
N GLY A 10 1.85 1.06 -3.78
CA GLY A 10 3.06 0.45 -3.23
C GLY A 10 3.29 0.77 -1.75
N TYR A 11 2.21 1.04 -1.02
CA TYR A 11 2.22 1.61 0.33
C TYR A 11 2.61 0.62 1.43
N ASP A 12 2.26 -0.66 1.28
CA ASP A 12 2.34 -1.63 2.36
C ASP A 12 3.79 -2.07 2.63
N HIS A 13 4.57 -1.27 3.37
CA HIS A 13 5.97 -1.54 3.73
C HIS A 13 6.25 -1.51 5.24
N GLY A 14 7.36 -2.11 5.66
CA GLY A 14 7.74 -2.26 7.06
C GLY A 14 8.37 -1.02 7.73
N THR A 15 8.61 0.06 6.99
CA THR A 15 9.29 1.26 7.51
C THR A 15 8.27 2.29 8.00
N ALA A 16 8.45 2.83 9.21
CA ALA A 16 7.58 3.88 9.72
C ALA A 16 7.82 5.23 9.02
N THR A 17 6.76 6.04 9.02
CA THR A 17 6.76 7.43 8.56
C THR A 17 7.74 8.26 9.40
N GLY A 18 7.86 8.01 10.71
CA GLY A 18 8.76 8.75 11.58
C GLY A 18 8.10 9.98 12.23
N LYS A 19 8.59 10.38 13.40
CA LYS A 19 7.83 11.28 14.28
C LYS A 19 7.62 12.66 13.66
N GLY A 20 6.35 13.07 13.58
CA GLY A 20 5.94 14.36 13.04
C GLY A 20 6.09 14.50 11.53
N GLN A 21 6.48 13.42 10.85
CA GLN A 21 6.58 13.38 9.39
C GLN A 21 5.24 12.98 8.78
N PHE A 22 5.00 13.45 7.57
CA PHE A 22 3.82 13.11 6.80
C PHE A 22 4.23 12.43 5.50
N GLU A 23 3.52 11.37 5.13
CA GLU A 23 3.75 10.61 3.90
C GLU A 23 2.47 10.58 3.07
N ILE A 24 2.61 10.72 1.75
CA ILE A 24 1.53 10.65 0.78
C ILE A 24 1.96 9.75 -0.37
N ASP A 25 1.17 8.73 -0.67
CA ASP A 25 1.40 7.87 -1.83
C ASP A 25 0.27 8.04 -2.84
N LEU A 26 0.67 8.33 -4.08
CA LEU A 26 -0.24 8.57 -5.18
C LEU A 26 -0.13 7.45 -6.19
N THR A 27 -1.25 6.78 -6.41
CA THR A 27 -1.43 5.85 -7.52
C THR A 27 -2.52 6.38 -8.41
N TRP A 28 -2.28 6.50 -9.71
CA TRP A 28 -3.22 7.11 -10.63
C TRP A 28 -3.64 6.15 -11.75
N ASN A 29 -4.95 5.99 -11.95
CA ASN A 29 -5.51 5.36 -13.15
C ASN A 29 -6.08 6.44 -14.08
N PRO A 30 -5.29 7.02 -14.99
CA PRO A 30 -5.77 8.08 -15.85
C PRO A 30 -6.87 7.55 -16.79
N PHE A 31 -8.03 8.22 -16.78
CA PHE A 31 -9.17 7.91 -17.65
C PHE A 31 -9.69 6.47 -17.54
N ASP A 32 -9.47 5.81 -16.40
CA ASP A 32 -9.83 4.40 -16.18
C ASP A 32 -9.22 3.47 -17.25
N TYR A 33 -8.02 3.81 -17.74
CA TYR A 33 -7.32 3.05 -18.79
C TYR A 33 -7.12 1.57 -18.43
N PHE A 34 -6.93 1.27 -17.14
CA PHE A 34 -6.82 -0.10 -16.64
C PHE A 34 -8.14 -0.55 -16.02
N ASP A 35 -8.82 -1.51 -16.64
CA ASP A 35 -10.18 -1.93 -16.29
C ASP A 35 -10.34 -2.39 -14.83
N GLN A 36 -9.33 -3.07 -14.26
CA GLN A 36 -9.33 -3.51 -12.85
C GLN A 36 -8.43 -2.62 -11.97
N GLY A 37 -8.07 -1.45 -12.49
CA GLY A 37 -7.24 -0.47 -11.81
C GLY A 37 -8.04 0.43 -10.88
N GLN A 38 -7.33 1.16 -10.04
CA GLN A 38 -7.92 2.14 -9.16
C GLN A 38 -6.95 3.27 -8.87
N SER A 39 -7.47 4.46 -8.58
CA SER A 39 -6.64 5.56 -8.12
C SER A 39 -6.64 5.59 -6.60
N TYR A 40 -5.45 5.74 -6.01
CA TYR A 40 -5.25 5.83 -4.57
C TYR A 40 -4.63 7.17 -4.18
N LEU A 41 -5.14 7.70 -3.07
CA LEU A 41 -4.44 8.62 -2.21
C LEU A 41 -4.24 7.90 -0.89
N VAL A 42 -3.00 7.55 -0.58
CA VAL A 42 -2.62 6.98 0.71
C VAL A 42 -1.92 8.05 1.54
N PHE A 43 -2.08 8.00 2.85
CA PHE A 43 -1.42 8.92 3.77
C PHE A 43 -0.93 8.19 5.02
N GLY A 44 0.20 8.66 5.55
CA GLY A 44 0.78 8.24 6.82
C GLY A 44 1.17 9.46 7.64
N TYR A 45 0.93 9.41 8.95
CA TYR A 45 1.41 10.42 9.90
C TYR A 45 2.04 9.74 11.11
N GLY A 46 3.34 9.97 11.31
CA GLY A 46 4.08 9.37 12.41
C GLY A 46 3.81 10.08 13.73
N LEU A 47 3.13 9.40 14.66
CA LEU A 47 2.95 9.89 16.03
C LEU A 47 4.24 9.74 16.85
N THR A 48 5.02 8.71 16.54
CA THR A 48 6.33 8.43 17.13
C THR A 48 7.29 7.98 16.02
N GLU A 49 8.52 7.64 16.35
CA GLU A 49 9.46 7.09 15.36
C GLU A 49 9.04 5.72 14.80
N ARG A 50 8.05 5.05 15.43
CA ARG A 50 7.67 3.67 15.10
C ARG A 50 6.18 3.44 14.99
N PHE A 51 5.37 4.47 15.22
CA PHE A 51 3.92 4.33 15.31
C PHE A 51 3.25 5.41 14.49
N ASP A 52 2.42 4.98 13.55
CA ASP A 52 1.79 5.86 12.59
C ASP A 52 0.27 5.68 12.60
N LEU A 53 -0.42 6.79 12.34
CA LEU A 53 -1.78 6.76 11.82
C LEU A 53 -1.69 6.70 10.31
N HIS A 54 -2.42 5.79 9.71
CA HIS A 54 -2.26 5.54 8.30
C HIS A 54 -3.62 5.22 7.66
N GLY A 55 -3.78 5.52 6.37
CA GLY A 55 -5.10 5.46 5.75
C GLY A 55 -5.05 5.72 4.27
N TYR A 56 -6.11 5.34 3.56
CA TYR A 56 -6.23 5.68 2.15
C TYR A 56 -7.66 6.01 1.77
N TYR A 57 -7.76 6.70 0.65
CA TYR A 57 -8.97 6.83 -0.14
C TYR A 57 -8.71 6.28 -1.53
N SER A 58 -9.62 5.46 -2.04
CA SER A 58 -9.51 4.90 -3.38
C SER A 58 -10.77 5.09 -4.21
N ILE A 59 -10.56 5.24 -5.52
CA ILE A 59 -11.60 5.33 -6.54
C ILE A 59 -11.37 4.20 -7.52
N HIS A 60 -12.37 3.33 -7.64
CA HIS A 60 -12.34 2.16 -8.51
C HIS A 60 -12.91 2.53 -9.89
N THR A 61 -12.49 1.80 -10.93
CA THR A 61 -13.00 1.98 -12.31
C THR A 61 -14.52 1.81 -12.38
N GLU A 62 -15.11 0.95 -11.54
CA GLU A 62 -16.56 0.74 -11.43
C GLU A 62 -17.28 1.87 -10.66
N ARG A 63 -16.61 3.01 -10.43
CA ARG A 63 -17.14 4.24 -9.83
C ARG A 63 -17.60 4.10 -8.37
N PHE A 64 -17.15 3.07 -7.66
CA PHE A 64 -17.29 3.02 -6.21
C PHE A 64 -16.01 3.49 -5.51
N HIS A 65 -16.18 3.85 -4.25
CA HIS A 65 -15.14 4.47 -3.43
C HIS A 65 -14.97 3.66 -2.16
N THR A 66 -13.71 3.52 -1.73
CA THR A 66 -13.41 2.95 -0.42
C THR A 66 -12.50 3.88 0.36
N TYR A 67 -12.65 3.85 1.67
CA TYR A 67 -11.73 4.51 2.59
C TYR A 67 -11.26 3.51 3.62
N TYR A 68 -10.01 3.65 4.02
CA TYR A 68 -9.34 2.83 4.99
C TYR A 68 -8.69 3.71 6.05
N ALA A 69 -8.75 3.27 7.29
CA ALA A 69 -8.02 3.85 8.40
C ALA A 69 -7.44 2.72 9.25
N GLY A 70 -6.20 2.89 9.68
CA GLY A 70 -5.52 1.90 10.50
C GLY A 70 -4.46 2.51 11.41
N LEU A 71 -3.88 1.60 12.19
CA LEU A 71 -2.75 1.85 13.07
C LEU A 71 -1.59 0.99 12.59
N PHE A 72 -0.40 1.57 12.59
CA PHE A 72 0.83 0.92 12.17
C PHE A 72 1.86 0.94 13.29
N TYR A 73 2.59 -0.16 13.45
CA TYR A 73 3.67 -0.27 14.42
C TYR A 73 4.89 -1.01 13.86
N GLN A 74 6.01 -0.31 13.74
CA GLN A 74 7.31 -0.86 13.36
C GLN A 74 8.00 -1.47 14.59
N PHE A 75 7.93 -2.80 14.71
CA PHE A 75 8.52 -3.51 15.84
C PHE A 75 9.99 -3.86 15.64
N LEU A 76 10.48 -3.89 14.39
CA LEU A 76 11.89 -4.09 14.07
C LEU A 76 12.37 -3.00 13.12
N GLU A 77 13.50 -2.39 13.49
CA GLU A 77 14.22 -1.42 12.67
C GLU A 77 15.68 -1.83 12.66
N SER A 78 16.26 -1.95 11.47
CA SER A 78 17.69 -2.25 11.33
C SER A 78 18.26 -1.66 10.05
N ASN A 79 19.58 -1.81 9.85
CA ASN A 79 20.27 -1.33 8.66
C ASN A 79 19.89 -2.08 7.37
N ARG A 80 19.27 -3.27 7.47
CA ARG A 80 18.95 -4.12 6.31
C ARG A 80 17.49 -4.50 6.20
N LEU A 81 16.79 -4.57 7.33
CA LEU A 81 15.43 -5.06 7.41
C LEU A 81 14.65 -4.25 8.43
N ASP A 82 13.49 -3.78 8.00
CA ASP A 82 12.44 -3.28 8.87
C ASP A 82 11.26 -4.24 8.84
N LEU A 83 10.62 -4.44 9.98
CA LEU A 83 9.37 -5.19 10.08
C LEU A 83 8.35 -4.40 10.88
N ALA A 84 7.12 -4.45 10.42
CA ALA A 84 6.00 -3.81 11.06
C ALA A 84 4.75 -4.69 11.04
N THR A 85 3.79 -4.31 11.86
CA THR A 85 2.43 -4.84 11.85
C THR A 85 1.45 -3.69 11.78
N ALA A 86 0.26 -3.96 11.26
CA ALA A 86 -0.81 -3.00 11.22
C ALA A 86 -2.16 -3.68 11.46
N ILE A 87 -3.12 -2.86 11.87
CA ILE A 87 -4.53 -3.21 11.93
C ILE A 87 -5.33 -2.07 11.32
N GLY A 88 -6.36 -2.38 10.54
CA GLY A 88 -7.22 -1.34 10.02
C GLY A 88 -8.57 -1.83 9.51
N LEU A 89 -9.40 -0.84 9.21
CA LEU A 89 -10.77 -1.02 8.75
C LEU A 89 -10.94 -0.32 7.41
N ARG A 90 -11.41 -1.06 6.42
CA ARG A 90 -11.84 -0.52 5.13
C ARG A 90 -13.35 -0.48 5.08
N ARG A 91 -13.92 0.56 4.47
CA ARG A 91 -15.37 0.62 4.21
C ARG A 91 -15.65 1.10 2.80
N ASN A 92 -16.58 0.41 2.15
CA ASN A 92 -17.15 0.85 0.89
C ASN A 92 -18.17 1.98 1.14
N ARG A 93 -17.99 3.11 0.46
CA ARG A 93 -18.83 4.30 0.66
C ARG A 93 -20.28 4.07 0.23
N THR A 94 -20.49 3.27 -0.83
CA THR A 94 -21.79 2.99 -1.43
C THR A 94 -22.52 1.87 -0.70
N THR A 95 -21.91 0.69 -0.63
CA THR A 95 -22.55 -0.51 -0.06
C THR A 95 -22.50 -0.58 1.45
N LYS A 96 -21.66 0.25 2.10
CA LYS A 96 -21.37 0.24 3.54
C LYS A 96 -20.73 -1.05 4.05
N ALA A 97 -20.40 -1.99 3.16
CA ALA A 97 -19.63 -3.19 3.49
C ALA A 97 -18.27 -2.79 4.09
N SER A 98 -17.83 -3.55 5.09
CA SER A 98 -16.59 -3.29 5.80
C SER A 98 -15.70 -4.53 5.81
N ASP A 99 -14.40 -4.27 5.81
CA ASP A 99 -13.37 -5.29 5.88
C ASP A 99 -12.37 -4.94 6.98
N ILE A 100 -11.87 -5.96 7.65
CA ILE A 100 -10.83 -5.89 8.68
C ILE A 100 -9.53 -6.42 8.09
N PHE A 101 -8.47 -5.61 8.20
CA PHE A 101 -7.12 -5.95 7.77
C PHE A 101 -6.35 -6.39 9.00
N PHE A 102 -6.32 -7.69 9.27
CA PHE A 102 -5.61 -8.30 10.40
C PHE A 102 -5.61 -9.84 10.33
N PRO A 103 -4.51 -10.52 10.67
CA PRO A 103 -3.18 -9.97 10.96
C PRO A 103 -2.48 -9.44 9.69
N GLN A 104 -1.58 -8.48 9.89
CA GLN A 104 -0.72 -7.94 8.83
C GLN A 104 0.76 -7.98 9.25
N LEU A 105 1.62 -8.45 8.36
CA LEU A 105 3.08 -8.38 8.46
C LEU A 105 3.59 -7.56 7.28
N LEU A 106 4.25 -6.44 7.55
CA LEU A 106 4.90 -5.60 6.56
C LEU A 106 6.42 -5.68 6.69
N TYR A 107 7.13 -5.63 5.57
CA TYR A 107 8.58 -5.71 5.54
C TYR A 107 9.19 -4.65 4.62
N THR A 108 10.42 -4.24 4.93
CA THR A 108 11.26 -3.43 4.03
C THR A 108 12.69 -3.93 4.08
N PHE A 109 13.19 -4.46 2.98
CA PHE A 109 14.61 -4.74 2.78
C PHE A 109 15.31 -3.49 2.25
N LYS A 110 16.23 -2.94 3.05
CA LYS A 110 17.04 -1.76 2.69
C LYS A 110 18.21 -2.20 1.83
N LEU A 111 18.33 -1.59 0.65
CA LEU A 111 19.40 -1.81 -0.31
C LEU A 111 20.33 -0.59 -0.36
N ASN A 112 21.43 -0.73 -1.10
CA ASN A 112 22.39 0.37 -1.28
C ASN A 112 21.74 1.58 -1.97
N ASN A 113 22.29 2.77 -1.72
CA ASN A 113 21.86 4.02 -2.34
C ASN A 113 20.38 4.38 -2.09
N GLY A 114 19.79 3.90 -0.99
CA GLY A 114 18.41 4.24 -0.61
C GLY A 114 17.33 3.48 -1.36
N PHE A 115 17.69 2.56 -2.26
CA PHE A 115 16.73 1.60 -2.83
C PHE A 115 16.19 0.69 -1.73
N SER A 116 14.97 0.21 -1.88
CA SER A 116 14.44 -0.81 -0.99
C SER A 116 13.43 -1.73 -1.69
N ILE A 117 13.25 -2.93 -1.13
CA ILE A 117 12.17 -3.84 -1.51
C ILE A 117 11.21 -3.90 -0.34
N GLY A 118 10.00 -3.41 -0.49
CA GLY A 118 8.97 -3.52 0.53
C GLY A 118 7.84 -4.45 0.09
N GLY A 119 6.94 -4.71 1.02
CA GLY A 119 5.76 -5.52 0.77
C GLY A 119 5.07 -5.97 2.06
N SER A 120 3.98 -6.70 1.90
CA SER A 120 3.23 -7.23 3.03
C SER A 120 2.52 -8.55 2.77
N PHE A 121 2.10 -9.15 3.88
CA PHE A 121 1.18 -10.27 3.97
C PHE A 121 0.03 -9.82 4.85
N VAL A 122 -1.20 -9.80 4.33
CA VAL A 122 -2.36 -9.34 5.11
C VAL A 122 -3.54 -10.28 4.96
N ASN A 123 -4.13 -10.67 6.09
CA ASN A 123 -5.44 -11.28 6.08
C ASN A 123 -6.54 -10.22 6.04
N ILE A 124 -7.51 -10.40 5.14
CA ILE A 124 -8.64 -9.50 4.98
C ILE A 124 -9.92 -10.27 5.29
N SER A 125 -10.58 -9.94 6.40
CA SER A 125 -11.87 -10.52 6.78
C SER A 125 -12.99 -9.57 6.41
N SER A 126 -13.97 -10.02 5.63
CA SER A 126 -15.09 -9.18 5.18
C SER A 126 -16.37 -9.51 5.95
N ASP A 127 -17.19 -8.51 6.31
CA ASP A 127 -18.48 -8.71 6.99
C ASP A 127 -19.46 -9.61 6.20
N GLN A 128 -19.22 -9.79 4.90
CA GLN A 128 -20.05 -10.53 3.95
C GLN A 128 -19.53 -11.95 3.65
N GLU A 129 -18.42 -12.40 4.26
CA GLU A 129 -17.85 -13.72 3.94
C GLU A 129 -18.59 -14.89 4.62
N SER A 130 -19.01 -15.84 3.79
CA SER A 130 -19.51 -17.15 4.19
C SER A 130 -18.36 -18.02 4.73
N LYS A 131 -18.58 -18.66 5.89
CA LYS A 131 -17.63 -19.36 6.78
C LYS A 131 -16.76 -20.50 6.18
N ASN A 132 -16.76 -20.75 4.86
CA ASN A 132 -16.25 -21.99 4.25
C ASN A 132 -15.17 -21.83 3.17
N LYS A 133 -14.36 -20.77 3.18
CA LYS A 133 -13.15 -20.69 2.34
C LYS A 133 -11.95 -20.32 3.22
N GLY A 134 -10.78 -20.91 2.94
CA GLY A 134 -9.57 -20.73 3.75
C GLY A 134 -9.19 -19.25 3.93
N ILE A 135 -8.28 -18.98 4.87
CA ILE A 135 -7.85 -17.65 5.29
C ILE A 135 -7.34 -16.84 4.06
N PRO A 136 -8.08 -15.81 3.58
CA PRO A 136 -7.66 -15.04 2.41
C PRO A 136 -6.48 -14.14 2.77
N VAL A 137 -5.29 -14.39 2.19
CA VAL A 137 -4.08 -13.60 2.42
C VAL A 137 -3.70 -12.84 1.15
N ALA A 138 -3.78 -11.51 1.18
CA ALA A 138 -3.25 -10.65 0.12
C ALA A 138 -1.73 -10.51 0.28
N LEU A 139 -1.04 -10.38 -0.85
CA LEU A 139 0.41 -10.29 -0.92
C LEU A 139 0.83 -9.11 -1.79
N ASP A 140 1.80 -8.36 -1.32
CA ASP A 140 2.31 -7.21 -2.04
C ASP A 140 3.84 -7.24 -1.99
N ILE A 141 4.46 -6.83 -3.09
CA ILE A 141 5.91 -6.66 -3.19
C ILE A 141 6.20 -5.51 -4.15
N PHE A 142 7.12 -4.63 -3.80
CA PHE A 142 7.51 -3.50 -4.62
C PHE A 142 8.97 -3.12 -4.43
N LEU A 143 9.55 -2.61 -5.51
CA LEU A 143 10.84 -1.93 -5.53
C LEU A 143 10.61 -0.43 -5.36
N HIS A 144 11.18 0.15 -4.32
CA HIS A 144 11.29 1.59 -4.16
C HIS A 144 12.56 2.13 -4.80
N ILE A 145 12.38 3.09 -5.68
CA ILE A 145 13.43 3.79 -6.39
C ILE A 145 13.50 5.23 -5.84
N PRO A 146 14.55 5.61 -5.10
CA PRO A 146 14.67 6.94 -4.51
C PRO A 146 14.98 7.98 -5.59
N LEU A 147 14.03 8.87 -5.87
CA LEU A 147 14.15 9.85 -6.95
C LEU A 147 15.18 10.95 -6.65
N LYS A 148 15.51 11.19 -5.38
CA LYS A 148 16.60 12.11 -4.98
C LYS A 148 17.97 11.75 -5.58
N ASN A 149 18.16 10.50 -6.01
CA ASN A 149 19.39 10.08 -6.68
C ASN A 149 19.47 10.57 -8.13
N PHE A 150 18.36 11.01 -8.71
CA PHE A 150 18.24 11.38 -10.12
C PHE A 150 17.84 12.84 -10.32
N MET A 151 17.29 13.48 -9.29
CA MET A 151 16.87 14.88 -9.32
C MET A 151 16.97 15.53 -7.93
N SER A 152 17.13 16.85 -7.90
CA SER A 152 17.00 17.61 -6.65
C SER A 152 15.55 17.66 -6.19
N LEU A 153 15.34 17.57 -4.88
CA LEU A 153 14.02 17.68 -4.26
C LEU A 153 13.75 19.11 -3.79
N PRO A 154 12.48 19.57 -3.77
CA PRO A 154 12.10 20.81 -3.11
C PRO A 154 12.40 20.77 -1.59
N ASP A 155 12.68 21.93 -0.99
CA ASP A 155 13.11 22.03 0.43
C ASP A 155 12.10 21.45 1.44
N ASN A 156 10.82 21.42 1.09
CA ASN A 156 9.74 20.92 1.94
C ASN A 156 9.47 19.42 1.77
N ILE A 157 10.23 18.72 0.93
CA ILE A 157 10.08 17.28 0.66
C ILE A 157 11.38 16.57 1.06
N SER A 158 11.29 15.71 2.06
CA SER A 158 12.44 14.97 2.59
C SER A 158 12.78 13.72 1.77
N ASP A 159 11.80 13.12 1.06
CA ASP A 159 12.05 12.01 0.15
C ASP A 159 10.96 11.93 -0.94
N ILE A 160 11.34 11.45 -2.12
CA ILE A 160 10.39 11.00 -3.14
C ILE A 160 10.84 9.64 -3.64
N LYS A 161 9.93 8.66 -3.66
CA LYS A 161 10.18 7.33 -4.22
C LYS A 161 9.20 7.03 -5.34
N LEU A 162 9.69 6.33 -6.35
CA LEU A 162 8.84 5.60 -7.29
C LEU A 162 8.76 4.15 -6.82
N ALA A 163 7.56 3.68 -6.49
CA ALA A 163 7.30 2.29 -6.21
C ALA A 163 6.86 1.57 -7.49
N LEU A 164 7.50 0.44 -7.81
CA LEU A 164 7.08 -0.47 -8.88
C LEU A 164 6.95 -1.88 -8.29
N GLY A 165 5.79 -2.50 -8.41
CA GLY A 165 5.51 -3.74 -7.69
C GLY A 165 4.55 -4.70 -8.37
N LEU A 166 4.16 -5.69 -7.60
CA LEU A 166 3.17 -6.72 -7.90
C LEU A 166 2.26 -6.88 -6.68
N PHE A 167 0.97 -7.02 -6.92
CA PHE A 167 -0.05 -7.22 -5.91
C PHE A 167 -0.86 -8.48 -6.22
N ASN A 168 -1.14 -9.30 -5.21
CA ASN A 168 -2.04 -10.44 -5.32
C ASN A 168 -3.33 -10.14 -4.53
N PRO A 169 -4.42 -9.73 -5.21
CA PRO A 169 -5.67 -9.42 -4.55
C PRO A 169 -6.41 -10.70 -4.14
N VAL A 170 -7.01 -10.66 -2.95
CA VAL A 170 -7.89 -11.73 -2.47
C VAL A 170 -9.38 -11.38 -2.46
N THR A 171 -9.70 -10.08 -2.60
CA THR A 171 -11.09 -9.59 -2.59
C THR A 171 -11.65 -9.30 -3.98
N ASN A 172 -10.84 -9.40 -5.04
CA ASN A 172 -11.28 -9.19 -6.41
C ASN A 172 -11.68 -10.53 -7.06
N SER A 173 -12.97 -10.74 -7.31
CA SER A 173 -13.48 -11.97 -7.94
C SER A 173 -13.18 -12.10 -9.43
N SER A 174 -12.74 -11.02 -10.07
CA SER A 174 -12.44 -10.96 -11.51
C SER A 174 -10.98 -11.33 -11.83
N ILE A 175 -10.18 -11.67 -10.82
CA ILE A 175 -8.77 -12.06 -10.92
C ILE A 175 -8.63 -13.49 -10.44
N ASP A 176 -7.88 -14.31 -11.17
CA ASP A 176 -7.64 -15.69 -10.79
C ASP A 176 -6.85 -15.76 -9.47
N LYS A 177 -7.20 -16.73 -8.62
CA LYS A 177 -6.50 -16.93 -7.34
C LYS A 177 -5.00 -17.15 -7.58
N GLY A 178 -4.17 -16.40 -6.86
CA GLY A 178 -2.71 -16.46 -6.97
C GLY A 178 -2.12 -15.66 -8.14
N GLN A 179 -2.95 -14.98 -8.94
CA GLN A 179 -2.46 -14.09 -9.99
C GLN A 179 -1.94 -12.77 -9.40
N PHE A 180 -0.70 -12.43 -9.73
CA PHE A 180 -0.13 -11.12 -9.40
C PHE A 180 -0.44 -10.12 -10.51
N ILE A 181 -0.84 -8.93 -10.10
CA ILE A 181 -1.07 -7.78 -10.97
C ILE A 181 0.01 -6.72 -10.70
N PRO A 182 0.68 -6.20 -11.74
CA PRO A 182 1.70 -5.17 -11.57
C PRO A 182 1.10 -3.87 -11.06
N THR A 183 1.93 -3.11 -10.35
CA THR A 183 1.50 -1.94 -9.60
C THR A 183 2.53 -0.84 -9.51
N TYR A 184 2.09 0.40 -9.25
CA TYR A 184 2.99 1.54 -9.09
C TYR A 184 2.42 2.66 -8.24
N SER A 185 3.30 3.41 -7.58
CA SER A 185 2.95 4.67 -6.88
C SER A 185 4.12 5.65 -6.88
N LEU A 186 3.81 6.92 -6.63
CA LEU A 186 4.78 7.94 -6.24
C LEU A 186 4.55 8.30 -4.77
N ASP A 187 5.59 8.14 -3.98
CA ASP A 187 5.54 8.25 -2.53
C ASP A 187 6.32 9.50 -2.13
N PHE A 188 5.67 10.40 -1.40
CA PHE A 188 6.20 11.70 -1.01
C PHE A 188 6.27 11.78 0.50
N LYS A 189 7.44 12.14 1.01
CA LYS A 189 7.67 12.34 2.43
C LYS A 189 7.99 13.80 2.72
N PHE A 190 7.31 14.37 3.71
CA PHE A 190 7.46 15.75 4.17
C PHE A 190 8.17 15.74 5.52
#